data_AF-A0A8T4YV75-F1
#
_entry.id   AF-A0A8T4YV75-F1
#
_cell.length_a   1.000
_cell.length_b   1.000
_cell.length_c   1.000
_cell.angle_alpha   90.00
_cell.angle_beta   90.00
_cell.angle_gamma   90.00
#
_symmetry.space_group_name_H-M   'P 1'
#
loop_
_entity.id
_entity.type
_entity.pdbx_description
1 polymer ?
#
loop_
_entity_poly.entity_id
_entity_poly.type
_entity_poly.pdbx_seq_one_letter_code
_entity_poly.pdbx_strand_id
1 'polypeptide(L)'
;MLIVAKLGGSTLEEGVSDAFVQDIRKVTLDHKVVIVHGGGAKVTEIAKRLGKEQRFIVSPEGFRSRYTDRETAEIYTMVMAGKTNKEIVIALQRAGVNAVGLSGLDGSLAVAERKKQLMIIDERGRRRIIEGG
;
A
#
# COMPACT_ATOMS: atom_id res chain seq x y z
N MET A 1 15.94 19.81 4.90
CA MET A 1 15.14 19.48 3.69
C MET A 1 14.03 18.50 4.06
N LEU A 2 12.97 18.41 3.25
CA LEU A 2 11.98 17.33 3.35
C LEU A 2 12.36 16.20 2.37
N ILE A 3 12.46 14.98 2.87
CA ILE A 3 12.74 13.78 2.09
C ILE A 3 11.49 12.89 2.09
N VAL A 4 11.06 12.47 0.90
CA VAL A 4 9.96 11.50 0.74
C VAL A 4 10.54 10.18 0.26
N ALA A 5 10.49 9.15 1.11
CA ALA A 5 11.02 7.83 0.81
C ALA A 5 9.88 6.85 0.50
N LYS A 6 9.90 6.25 -0.70
CA LYS A 6 8.96 5.19 -1.07
C LYS A 6 9.53 3.83 -0.67
N LEU A 7 8.92 3.19 0.31
CA LEU A 7 9.23 1.82 0.71
C LEU A 7 8.40 0.82 -0.11
N GLY A 8 9.07 -0.04 -0.88
CA GLY A 8 8.42 -1.07 -1.69
C GLY A 8 7.60 -2.04 -0.84
N GLY A 9 6.56 -2.64 -1.41
CA GLY A 9 5.81 -3.68 -0.70
C GLY A 9 6.62 -4.97 -0.53
N SER A 10 7.45 -5.30 -1.51
CA SER A 10 8.32 -6.49 -1.50
C SER A 10 9.40 -6.42 -0.41
N THR A 11 9.89 -5.24 -0.08
CA THR A 11 10.90 -5.04 0.98
C THR A 11 10.34 -5.22 2.39
N LEU A 12 9.03 -5.45 2.51
CA LEU A 12 8.32 -5.63 3.78
C LEU A 12 7.83 -7.07 3.98
N GLU A 13 8.10 -7.99 3.03
CA GLU A 13 7.60 -9.37 3.10
C GLU A 13 8.16 -10.12 4.30
N GLU A 14 9.43 -9.90 4.62
CA GLU A 14 10.14 -10.47 5.78
C GLU A 14 10.09 -9.54 7.02
N GLY A 15 9.34 -8.43 6.94
CA GLY A 15 9.27 -7.41 7.97
C GLY A 15 10.09 -6.15 7.63
N VAL A 16 10.18 -5.24 8.60
CA VAL A 16 10.89 -3.96 8.43
C VAL A 16 12.37 -4.18 8.73
N SER A 17 13.24 -4.01 7.74
CA SER A 17 14.68 -4.20 7.89
C SER A 17 15.30 -3.24 8.90
N ASP A 18 16.15 -3.75 9.79
CA ASP A 18 16.92 -2.94 10.73
C ASP A 18 17.82 -1.93 10.01
N ALA A 19 18.39 -2.30 8.86
CA ALA A 19 19.22 -1.40 8.07
C ALA A 19 18.41 -0.16 7.62
N PHE A 20 17.19 -0.38 7.12
CA PHE A 20 16.28 0.70 6.77
C PHE A 20 15.96 1.60 7.97
N VAL A 21 15.67 0.99 9.13
CA VAL A 21 15.37 1.74 10.35
C VAL A 21 16.55 2.61 10.78
N GLN A 22 17.78 2.08 10.75
CA GLN A 22 18.97 2.85 11.11
C GLN A 22 19.26 3.97 10.11
N ASP A 23 19.02 3.75 8.82
CA ASP A 23 19.18 4.80 7.80
C ASP A 23 18.16 5.93 8.01
N ILE A 24 16.89 5.60 8.23
CA ILE A 24 15.87 6.61 8.55
C ILE A 24 16.25 7.37 9.82
N ARG A 25 16.68 6.67 10.87
CA ARG A 25 17.12 7.31 12.11
C ARG A 25 18.24 8.33 11.87
N LYS A 26 19.27 7.98 11.10
CA LYS A 26 20.36 8.90 10.76
C LYS A 26 19.85 10.10 9.97
N VAL A 27 19.04 9.86 8.94
CA VAL A 27 18.49 10.94 8.10
C VAL A 27 17.60 11.90 8.90
N THR A 28 16.85 11.38 9.89
CA THR A 28 15.99 12.22 10.75
C THR A 28 16.74 13.17 11.69
N LEU A 29 18.07 13.02 11.84
CA LEU A 29 18.88 13.95 12.63
C LEU A 29 18.94 15.34 11.98
N ASP A 30 19.06 15.38 10.64
CA ASP A 30 19.28 16.62 9.89
C ASP A 30 18.11 16.98 8.96
N HIS A 31 17.20 16.04 8.71
CA HIS A 31 16.14 16.18 7.71
C HIS A 31 14.78 15.70 8.21
N LYS A 32 13.71 16.32 7.66
CA LYS A 32 12.35 15.82 7.86
C LYS A 32 12.10 14.69 6.87
N VAL A 33 11.48 13.60 7.32
CA VAL A 33 11.25 12.42 6.50
C VAL A 33 9.77 12.06 6.48
N VAL A 34 9.25 11.80 5.28
CA VAL A 34 7.94 11.18 5.04
C VAL A 34 8.17 9.83 4.36
N ILE A 35 7.58 8.77 4.91
CA ILE A 35 7.67 7.42 4.34
C ILE A 35 6.33 7.07 3.71
N VAL A 36 6.34 6.66 2.44
CA VAL A 36 5.17 6.11 1.74
C VAL A 36 5.43 4.63 1.52
N HIS A 37 4.58 3.73 2.04
CA HIS A 37 4.80 2.29 1.94
C HIS A 37 3.84 1.59 0.98
N GLY A 38 4.28 0.45 0.45
CA GLY A 38 3.42 -0.52 -0.24
C GLY A 38 2.97 -1.63 0.71
N GLY A 39 2.50 -2.73 0.14
CA GLY A 39 2.09 -3.93 0.90
C GLY A 39 1.13 -4.86 0.15
N GLY A 40 1.03 -4.74 -1.17
CA GLY A 40 0.05 -5.49 -1.97
C GLY A 40 0.17 -7.01 -1.84
N ALA A 41 1.38 -7.55 -1.69
CA ALA A 41 1.59 -8.98 -1.46
C ALA A 41 0.94 -9.43 -0.14
N LYS A 42 1.10 -8.64 0.93
CA LYS A 42 0.50 -8.90 2.25
C LYS A 42 -1.03 -8.84 2.22
N VAL A 43 -1.58 -7.91 1.45
CA VAL A 43 -3.04 -7.86 1.20
C VAL A 43 -3.51 -9.15 0.54
N THR A 44 -2.79 -9.64 -0.47
CA THR A 44 -3.15 -10.89 -1.14
C THR A 44 -3.06 -12.10 -0.21
N GLU A 45 -1.99 -12.20 0.59
CA GLU A 45 -1.82 -13.27 1.58
C GLU A 45 -2.98 -13.30 2.58
N ILE A 46 -3.31 -12.15 3.16
CA ILE A 46 -4.34 -12.04 4.19
C ILE A 46 -5.73 -12.25 3.60
N ALA A 47 -6.03 -11.70 2.42
CA ALA A 47 -7.31 -11.93 1.77
C ALA A 47 -7.53 -13.42 1.48
N LYS A 48 -6.51 -14.14 1.01
CA LYS A 48 -6.57 -15.59 0.80
C LYS A 48 -6.87 -16.35 2.09
N ARG A 49 -6.23 -15.95 3.21
CA ARG A 49 -6.52 -16.54 4.54
C ARG A 49 -7.94 -16.28 5.03
N LEU A 50 -8.55 -15.18 4.58
CA LEU A 50 -9.94 -14.84 4.84
C LEU A 50 -10.91 -15.48 3.83
N GLY A 51 -10.43 -16.33 2.91
CA GLY A 51 -11.27 -16.98 1.89
C GLY A 51 -11.61 -16.11 0.69
N LYS A 52 -10.98 -14.93 0.55
CA LYS A 52 -11.23 -13.96 -0.51
C LYS A 52 -10.11 -13.96 -1.54
N GLU A 53 -10.32 -14.70 -2.63
CA GLU A 53 -9.41 -14.71 -3.77
C GLU A 53 -9.31 -13.34 -4.45
N GLN A 54 -8.08 -12.97 -4.81
CA GLN A 54 -7.78 -11.64 -5.32
C GLN A 54 -7.81 -11.60 -6.84
N ARG A 55 -8.59 -10.68 -7.39
CA ARG A 55 -8.69 -10.47 -8.84
C ARG A 55 -7.77 -9.35 -9.29
N PHE A 56 -7.08 -9.57 -10.39
CA PHE A 56 -6.28 -8.55 -11.08
C PHE A 56 -6.84 -8.31 -12.48
N ILE A 57 -6.77 -7.06 -12.92
CA ILE A 57 -7.19 -6.60 -14.24
C ILE A 57 -6.04 -5.88 -14.93
N VAL A 58 -6.05 -5.85 -16.26
CA VAL A 58 -5.02 -5.18 -17.07
C VAL A 58 -5.69 -4.07 -17.86
N SER A 59 -5.16 -2.85 -17.80
CA SER A 59 -5.67 -1.72 -18.59
C SER A 59 -5.22 -1.80 -20.06
N PRO A 60 -5.82 -1.04 -20.99
CA PRO A 60 -5.37 -0.96 -22.39
C PRO A 60 -3.90 -0.52 -22.53
N GLU A 61 -3.39 0.24 -21.58
CA GLU A 61 -1.99 0.69 -21.50
C GLU A 61 -1.05 -0.37 -20.89
N GLY A 62 -1.57 -1.55 -20.53
CA GLY A 62 -0.79 -2.65 -19.98
C GLY A 62 -0.62 -2.62 -18.47
N PHE A 63 -1.25 -1.68 -17.75
CA PHE A 63 -1.13 -1.62 -16.29
C PHE A 63 -1.94 -2.73 -15.63
N ARG A 64 -1.25 -3.63 -14.95
CA ARG A 64 -1.88 -4.64 -14.09
C ARG A 64 -2.21 -4.04 -12.72
N SER A 65 -3.49 -4.07 -12.34
CA SER A 65 -3.99 -3.52 -11.08
C SER A 65 -4.93 -4.50 -10.38
N ARG A 66 -5.05 -4.36 -9.05
CA ARG A 66 -6.01 -5.14 -8.25
C ARG A 66 -7.42 -4.61 -8.52
N TYR A 67 -8.32 -5.49 -8.92
CA TYR A 67 -9.74 -5.17 -8.89
C TYR A 67 -10.19 -5.13 -7.43
N THR A 68 -10.61 -3.97 -6.96
CA THR A 68 -10.82 -3.70 -5.54
C THR A 68 -12.30 -3.43 -5.30
N ASP A 69 -13.07 -4.51 -5.13
CA ASP A 69 -14.46 -4.42 -4.67
C ASP A 69 -14.53 -3.97 -3.19
N ARG A 70 -15.75 -3.75 -2.69
CA ARG A 70 -15.99 -3.28 -1.32
C ARG A 70 -15.28 -4.11 -0.26
N GLU A 71 -15.43 -5.44 -0.30
CA GLU A 71 -14.80 -6.36 0.65
C GLU A 71 -13.26 -6.32 0.52
N THR A 72 -12.75 -6.27 -0.70
CA THR A 72 -11.31 -6.13 -0.96
C THR A 72 -10.78 -4.81 -0.42
N ALA A 73 -11.54 -3.71 -0.52
CA ALA A 73 -11.16 -2.41 0.02
C ALA A 73 -11.07 -2.43 1.56
N GLU A 74 -11.97 -3.15 2.23
CA GLU A 74 -11.95 -3.35 3.69
C GLU A 74 -10.70 -4.13 4.10
N ILE A 75 -10.41 -5.24 3.44
CA ILE A 75 -9.18 -6.01 3.67
C ILE A 75 -7.94 -5.17 3.37
N TYR A 76 -7.94 -4.43 2.27
CA TYR A 76 -6.84 -3.54 1.90
C TYR A 76 -6.56 -2.52 3.00
N THR A 77 -7.60 -1.90 3.55
CA THR A 77 -7.48 -0.93 4.64
C THR A 77 -6.93 -1.57 5.91
N MET A 78 -7.48 -2.72 6.32
CA MET A 78 -7.01 -3.45 7.51
C MET A 78 -5.52 -3.78 7.44
N VAL A 79 -5.06 -4.23 6.28
CA VAL A 79 -3.67 -4.65 6.11
C VAL A 79 -2.75 -3.45 5.95
N MET A 80 -3.08 -2.50 5.09
CA MET A 80 -2.19 -1.39 4.77
C MET A 80 -2.13 -0.37 5.91
N ALA A 81 -3.27 0.15 6.36
CA ALA A 81 -3.32 1.20 7.40
C ALA A 81 -3.21 0.64 8.82
N GLY A 82 -3.64 -0.61 9.02
CA GLY A 82 -3.46 -1.34 10.27
C GLY A 82 -2.10 -2.01 10.30
N LYS A 83 -2.03 -3.27 9.84
CA LYS A 83 -0.87 -4.13 10.05
C LYS A 83 0.46 -3.52 9.58
N THR A 84 0.61 -3.27 8.28
CA THR A 84 1.89 -2.86 7.69
C THR A 84 2.32 -1.47 8.17
N ASN A 85 1.40 -0.52 8.20
CA ASN A 85 1.69 0.82 8.71
C ASN A 85 2.16 0.79 10.16
N LYS A 86 1.50 0.02 11.04
CA LYS A 86 1.88 -0.04 12.46
C LYS A 86 3.16 -0.85 12.69
N GLU A 87 3.47 -1.85 11.87
CA GLU A 87 4.77 -2.53 11.89
C GLU A 87 5.94 -1.56 11.64
N ILE A 88 5.80 -0.66 10.66
CA ILE A 88 6.80 0.38 10.39
C ILE A 88 6.90 1.37 11.55
N VAL A 89 5.77 1.84 12.07
CA VAL A 89 5.76 2.77 13.22
C VAL A 89 6.46 2.16 14.43
N ILE A 90 6.14 0.91 14.78
CA ILE A 90 6.76 0.21 15.91
C ILE A 90 8.28 0.07 15.70
N ALA A 91 8.71 -0.32 14.49
CA ALA A 91 10.13 -0.49 14.19
C ALA A 91 10.92 0.83 14.35
N LEU A 92 10.37 1.93 13.85
CA LEU A 92 10.97 3.26 13.98
C LEU A 92 10.98 3.76 15.43
N GLN A 93 9.87 3.63 16.14
CA GLN A 93 9.77 4.06 17.54
C GLN A 93 10.72 3.27 18.46
N ARG A 94 10.89 1.96 18.21
CA ARG A 94 11.90 1.14 18.92
C ARG A 94 13.33 1.65 18.72
N ALA A 95 13.61 2.29 17.59
CA ALA A 95 14.90 2.93 17.32
C ALA A 95 14.98 4.39 17.80
N GLY A 96 14.00 4.87 18.57
CA GLY A 96 13.95 6.23 19.10
C GLY A 96 13.47 7.28 18.10
N VAL A 97 12.93 6.88 16.95
CA VAL A 97 12.33 7.80 15.98
C VAL A 97 10.84 7.93 16.28
N ASN A 98 10.39 9.12 16.68
CA ASN A 98 8.98 9.37 17.01
C ASN A 98 8.10 9.43 15.75
N ALA A 99 7.73 8.25 15.24
CA ALA A 99 6.94 8.09 14.02
C ALA A 99 5.43 8.12 14.31
N VAL A 100 4.67 8.69 13.38
CA VAL A 100 3.20 8.63 13.33
C VAL A 100 2.79 8.01 11.99
N GLY A 101 1.89 7.02 12.05
CA GLY A 101 1.41 6.32 10.87
C GLY A 101 -0.01 6.76 10.49
N LEU A 102 -0.16 7.32 9.30
CA LEU A 102 -1.42 7.83 8.75
C LEU A 102 -1.77 7.13 7.43
N SER A 103 -3.04 7.23 7.06
CA SER A 103 -3.61 6.88 5.78
C SER A 103 -4.15 8.14 5.07
N GLY A 104 -4.57 8.01 3.81
CA GLY A 104 -5.23 9.11 3.10
C GLY A 104 -6.56 9.56 3.73
N LEU A 105 -7.19 8.69 4.53
CA LEU A 105 -8.47 8.96 5.19
C LEU A 105 -8.30 9.93 6.38
N ASP A 106 -7.14 9.90 7.03
CA ASP A 106 -6.87 10.69 8.23
C ASP A 106 -6.75 12.17 7.86
N GLY A 107 -7.76 12.96 8.24
CA GLY A 107 -7.81 14.40 7.93
C GLY A 107 -7.91 14.71 6.43
N SER A 108 -8.41 13.77 5.62
CA SER A 108 -8.45 13.89 4.15
C SER A 108 -7.08 14.17 3.53
N LEU A 109 -6.01 13.61 4.13
CA LEU A 109 -4.63 13.80 3.69
C LEU A 109 -4.40 13.45 2.21
N ALA A 110 -5.15 12.48 1.68
CA ALA A 110 -5.14 12.18 0.24
C ALA A 110 -6.56 11.88 -0.26
N VAL A 111 -6.96 12.62 -1.30
CA VAL A 111 -8.26 12.47 -1.96
C VAL A 111 -8.04 11.86 -3.35
N ALA A 112 -8.89 10.91 -3.72
CA ALA A 112 -8.87 10.29 -5.04
C ALA A 112 -10.28 10.23 -5.62
N GLU A 113 -10.38 10.28 -6.95
CA GLU A 113 -11.65 10.10 -7.65
C GLU A 113 -11.88 8.62 -7.97
N ARG A 114 -13.04 8.09 -7.58
CA ARG A 114 -13.42 6.71 -7.88
C ARG A 114 -13.74 6.56 -9.38
N LYS A 115 -13.02 5.66 -10.05
CA LYS A 115 -13.34 5.25 -11.42
C LYS A 115 -14.60 4.37 -11.43
N LYS A 116 -15.74 4.95 -11.81
CA LYS A 116 -17.04 4.24 -11.88
C LYS A 116 -17.06 3.10 -12.89
N GLN A 117 -16.26 3.22 -13.95
CA GLN A 117 -16.09 2.20 -14.99
C GLN A 117 -14.60 2.05 -15.29
N LEU A 118 -14.20 0.83 -15.64
CA LEU A 118 -12.83 0.48 -15.96
C LEU A 118 -12.79 -0.16 -17.34
N MET A 119 -11.92 0.34 -18.21
CA MET A 119 -11.57 -0.35 -19.45
C MET A 119 -10.46 -1.35 -19.16
N ILE A 120 -10.66 -2.60 -19.55
CA ILE A 120 -9.72 -3.69 -19.33
C ILE A 120 -9.44 -4.46 -20.62
N ILE A 121 -8.33 -5.17 -20.64
CA ILE A 121 -8.04 -6.23 -21.60
C ILE A 121 -8.46 -7.56 -20.98
N ASP A 122 -9.39 -8.27 -21.65
CA ASP A 122 -9.81 -9.62 -21.24
C ASP A 122 -8.73 -10.66 -21.58
N GLU A 123 -8.91 -11.90 -21.10
CA GLU A 123 -7.98 -13.01 -21.34
C GLU A 123 -7.79 -13.35 -22.83
N ARG A 124 -8.68 -12.87 -23.72
CA ARG A 124 -8.61 -13.03 -25.16
C ARG A 124 -8.01 -11.81 -25.88
N GLY A 125 -7.45 -10.86 -25.12
CA GLY A 125 -6.84 -9.65 -25.66
C GLY A 125 -7.84 -8.57 -26.09
N ARG A 126 -9.14 -8.70 -25.76
CA ARG A 126 -10.18 -7.76 -26.20
C ARG A 126 -10.45 -6.68 -25.17
N ARG A 127 -10.70 -5.47 -25.64
CA ARG A 127 -11.15 -4.36 -24.77
C ARG A 127 -12.56 -4.63 -24.25
N ARG A 128 -12.75 -4.49 -22.94
CA ARG A 128 -14.05 -4.58 -22.27
C ARG A 128 -14.19 -3.47 -21.24
N ILE A 129 -15.41 -2.98 -21.06
CA ILE A 129 -15.77 -2.09 -19.96
C ILE A 129 -16.37 -2.96 -18.85
N ILE A 130 -15.89 -2.78 -17.64
CA ILE A 130 -16.47 -3.35 -16.41
C ILE A 130 -16.81 -2.23 -15.44
N GLU A 131 -17.70 -2.50 -14.49
CA GLU A 131 -17.92 -1.59 -13.37
C GLU A 131 -16.65 -1.46 -12.52
N GLY A 132 -16.47 -0.27 -11.95
CA GLY A 132 -15.47 -0.06 -10.91
C GLY A 132 -15.85 -0.83 -9.64
N GLY A 133 -14.84 -1.41 -8.98
CA GLY A 133 -14.99 -2.02 -7.67
C GLY A 133 -15.51 -1.04 -6.61
#